data_AF-A0A7S3FF66-F1
#
_entry.id   AF-A0A7S3FF66-F1
#
_cell.length_a   1.000
_cell.length_b   1.000
_cell.length_c   1.000
_cell.angle_alpha   90.00
_cell.angle_beta   90.00
_cell.angle_gamma   90.00
#
_symmetry.space_group_name_H-M   'P 1'
#
loop_
_entity.id
_entity.type
_entity.pdbx_description
1 polymer ?
#
loop_
_entity_poly.entity_id
_entity_poly.type
_entity_poly.pdbx_seq_one_letter_code
_entity_poly.pdbx_strand_id
1 'polypeptide(L)'
;DAAVSRCAAHGISRGVERGVTDSARGIASNAPAAPLLTLDVVLMRAPERLAACMQYCAYAPNVAVRCAAVDIMRHLSDRVEALPLALGDGAPARRIVNGCAAAMAEAVGRPVPSADGADADVDAYHLGLRVLSLMQSAALQPAPNMLHFLLGCQCSVDGVDMPDAAAVRQLAPLLQLAELVCDTSPGVLGGG
;
A
#
# COMPACT_ATOMS: atom_id res chain seq x y z
N ASP A 1 1.13 23.34 4.67
CA ASP A 1 0.61 24.16 3.56
C ASP A 1 1.47 24.35 2.32
N ALA A 2 2.76 23.97 2.27
CA ALA A 2 3.51 23.93 1.01
C ALA A 2 3.60 22.52 0.37
N ALA A 3 3.39 21.45 1.16
CA ALA A 3 3.37 20.07 0.66
C ALA A 3 2.04 19.72 -0.02
N VAL A 4 0.91 20.16 0.56
CA VAL A 4 -0.45 19.90 0.06
C VAL A 4 -0.69 20.51 -1.32
N SER A 5 -0.06 21.66 -1.62
CA SER A 5 -0.23 22.36 -2.90
C SER A 5 0.56 21.75 -4.06
N ARG A 6 1.55 20.88 -3.80
CA ARG A 6 2.40 20.28 -4.85
C ARG A 6 1.84 18.96 -5.36
N CYS A 7 1.19 18.16 -4.52
CA CYS A 7 0.50 16.94 -4.97
C CYS A 7 -0.66 17.23 -5.94
N ALA A 8 -1.34 18.38 -5.79
CA ALA A 8 -2.42 18.79 -6.69
C ALA A 8 -1.95 19.18 -8.11
N ALA A 9 -0.66 19.51 -8.29
CA ALA A 9 -0.12 19.97 -9.57
C ALA A 9 0.21 18.82 -10.56
N HIS A 10 0.20 17.55 -10.11
CA HIS A 10 0.65 16.39 -10.90
C HIS A 10 -0.47 15.59 -11.60
N GLY A 11 -1.65 16.16 -11.81
CA GLY A 11 -2.56 15.70 -12.86
C GLY A 11 -3.14 14.28 -12.71
N ILE A 12 -3.56 13.89 -11.50
CA ILE A 12 -4.34 12.66 -11.27
C ILE A 12 -5.79 12.90 -11.73
N SER A 13 -6.02 12.90 -13.03
CA SER A 13 -7.36 12.88 -13.63
C SER A 13 -7.24 12.60 -15.11
N ARG A 14 -7.30 11.31 -15.49
CA ARG A 14 -7.93 10.75 -16.71
C ARG A 14 -7.33 9.39 -17.03
N GLY A 15 -8.15 8.34 -16.92
CA GLY A 15 -7.75 6.99 -17.31
C GLY A 15 -8.84 5.94 -17.09
N VAL A 16 -10.10 6.27 -17.34
CA VAL A 16 -11.19 5.29 -17.39
C VAL A 16 -11.63 5.21 -18.84
N GLU A 17 -11.44 4.02 -19.43
CA GLU A 17 -11.94 3.50 -20.71
C GLU A 17 -10.79 2.91 -21.54
N ARG A 18 -10.56 1.58 -21.44
CA ARG A 18 -10.06 0.66 -22.51
C ARG A 18 -9.44 -0.67 -22.00
N GLY A 19 -9.92 -1.25 -20.91
CA GLY A 19 -9.28 -2.46 -20.33
C GLY A 19 -10.03 -3.79 -20.37
N VAL A 20 -11.29 -3.87 -20.82
CA VAL A 20 -12.19 -4.97 -20.35
C VAL A 20 -12.48 -6.09 -21.37
N THR A 21 -11.93 -6.13 -22.59
CA THR A 21 -12.52 -7.00 -23.64
C THR A 21 -11.63 -8.01 -24.38
N ASP A 22 -10.47 -8.48 -23.91
CA ASP A 22 -9.69 -9.41 -24.77
C ASP A 22 -8.94 -10.60 -24.16
N SER A 23 -9.09 -10.95 -22.88
CA SER A 23 -8.37 -12.12 -22.32
C SER A 23 -9.18 -13.40 -22.13
N ALA A 24 -10.42 -13.48 -22.65
CA ALA A 24 -11.28 -14.66 -22.47
C ALA A 24 -11.53 -15.41 -23.80
N ARG A 25 -10.49 -15.99 -24.41
CA ARG A 25 -10.71 -17.00 -25.46
C ARG A 25 -9.62 -18.06 -25.51
N GLY A 26 -9.94 -19.23 -24.97
CA GLY A 26 -9.21 -20.45 -25.25
C GLY A 26 -9.18 -21.42 -24.07
N ILE A 27 -10.13 -22.36 -24.05
CA ILE A 27 -9.97 -23.81 -23.82
C ILE A 27 -11.32 -24.36 -23.34
N ALA A 28 -11.96 -25.12 -24.21
CA ALA A 28 -13.11 -25.94 -23.87
C ALA A 28 -12.65 -27.21 -23.14
N SER A 29 -13.27 -27.51 -22.00
CA SER A 29 -13.37 -28.89 -21.50
C SER A 29 -14.67 -29.05 -20.70
N ASN A 30 -15.47 -30.05 -21.08
CA ASN A 30 -16.75 -30.38 -20.47
C ASN A 30 -16.54 -31.08 -19.12
N ALA A 31 -16.63 -30.31 -18.05
CA ALA A 31 -17.00 -30.75 -16.70
C ALA A 31 -17.69 -29.55 -16.02
N PRO A 32 -18.69 -29.73 -15.13
CA PRO A 32 -19.15 -28.62 -14.30
C PRO A 32 -18.01 -28.28 -13.33
N ALA A 33 -17.07 -27.45 -13.78
CA ALA A 33 -16.00 -26.93 -12.97
C ALA A 33 -16.66 -26.08 -11.87
N ALA A 34 -16.67 -26.61 -10.64
CA ALA A 34 -16.82 -25.74 -9.48
C ALA A 34 -15.79 -24.61 -9.66
N PRO A 35 -16.20 -23.33 -9.66
CA PRO A 35 -15.25 -22.26 -9.93
C PRO A 35 -14.17 -22.33 -8.86
N LEU A 36 -12.93 -22.61 -9.28
CA LEU A 36 -11.76 -22.48 -8.43
C LEU A 36 -11.67 -21.00 -8.07
N LEU A 37 -12.23 -20.64 -6.92
CA LEU A 37 -12.07 -19.31 -6.35
C LEU A 37 -10.58 -19.15 -6.05
N THR A 38 -9.94 -18.16 -6.65
CA THR A 38 -8.57 -17.81 -6.28
C THR A 38 -8.54 -17.40 -4.81
N LEU A 39 -7.41 -17.62 -4.13
CA LEU A 39 -7.24 -17.25 -2.72
C LEU A 39 -7.62 -15.78 -2.48
N ASP A 40 -7.31 -14.91 -3.45
CA ASP A 40 -7.62 -13.49 -3.40
C ASP A 40 -9.13 -13.23 -3.35
N VAL A 41 -9.94 -13.97 -4.14
CA VAL A 41 -11.40 -13.86 -4.08
C VAL A 41 -11.94 -14.32 -2.73
N VAL A 42 -11.33 -15.34 -2.12
CA VAL A 42 -11.73 -15.80 -0.78
C VAL A 42 -11.41 -14.76 0.28
N LEU A 43 -10.22 -14.14 0.22
CA LEU A 43 -9.82 -13.08 1.15
C LEU A 43 -10.72 -11.85 1.02
N MET A 44 -11.12 -11.50 -0.21
CA MET A 44 -11.97 -10.34 -0.48
C MET A 44 -13.45 -10.56 -0.12
N ARG A 45 -13.86 -11.79 0.21
CA ARG A 45 -15.21 -12.08 0.75
C ARG A 45 -15.37 -11.69 2.22
N ALA A 46 -14.27 -11.46 2.94
CA ALA A 46 -14.27 -11.06 4.34
C ALA A 46 -13.28 -9.90 4.56
N PRO A 47 -13.53 -8.73 3.93
CA PRO A 47 -12.62 -7.58 3.96
C PRO A 47 -12.32 -7.10 5.38
N GLU A 48 -13.28 -7.21 6.30
CA GLU A 48 -13.09 -6.87 7.71
C GLU A 48 -12.07 -7.79 8.41
N ARG A 49 -12.04 -9.08 8.04
CA ARG A 49 -11.04 -10.03 8.57
C ARG A 49 -9.67 -9.78 7.96
N LEU A 50 -9.65 -9.43 6.67
CA LEU A 50 -8.42 -9.03 5.99
C LEU A 50 -7.82 -7.78 6.68
N ALA A 51 -8.61 -6.74 6.89
CA ALA A 51 -8.20 -5.53 7.60
C ALA A 51 -7.76 -5.83 9.05
N ALA A 52 -8.45 -6.74 9.76
CA ALA A 52 -8.02 -7.21 11.08
C ALA A 52 -6.63 -7.87 11.06
N CYS A 53 -6.35 -8.69 10.05
CA CYS A 53 -5.02 -9.28 9.88
C CYS A 53 -3.97 -8.22 9.52
N MET A 54 -4.28 -7.25 8.66
CA MET A 54 -3.29 -6.25 8.24
C MET A 54 -2.92 -5.30 9.38
N GLN A 55 -3.79 -5.09 10.37
CA GLN A 55 -3.48 -4.32 11.59
C GLN A 55 -2.29 -4.88 12.39
N TYR A 56 -1.89 -6.13 12.17
CA TYR A 56 -0.70 -6.71 12.80
C TYR A 56 0.60 -6.01 12.37
N CYS A 57 0.61 -5.17 11.33
CA CYS A 57 1.75 -4.29 11.04
C CYS A 57 2.07 -3.32 12.20
N ALA A 58 1.08 -3.02 13.05
CA ALA A 58 1.21 -2.21 14.26
C ALA A 58 1.44 -3.05 15.54
N TYR A 59 1.68 -4.36 15.43
CA TYR A 59 1.86 -5.25 16.58
C TYR A 59 3.29 -5.17 17.13
N ALA A 60 3.54 -4.21 18.02
CA ALA A 60 4.86 -3.94 18.61
C ALA A 60 5.61 -5.16 19.20
N PRO A 61 4.96 -6.15 19.86
CA PRO A 61 5.70 -7.22 20.53
C PRO A 61 6.48 -8.17 19.63
N ASN A 62 6.20 -8.21 18.32
CA ASN A 62 6.85 -9.16 17.42
C ASN A 62 7.02 -8.56 16.01
N VAL A 63 8.27 -8.25 15.66
CA VAL A 63 8.59 -7.68 14.34
C VAL A 63 8.35 -8.64 13.18
N ALA A 64 8.54 -9.96 13.36
CA ALA A 64 8.28 -10.94 12.31
C ALA A 64 6.80 -10.95 11.92
N VAL A 65 5.89 -10.76 12.89
CA VAL A 65 4.46 -10.62 12.64
C VAL A 65 4.15 -9.31 11.89
N ARG A 66 4.82 -8.21 12.25
CA ARG A 66 4.69 -6.93 11.53
C ARG A 66 5.16 -7.07 10.07
N CYS A 67 6.32 -7.69 9.86
CA CYS A 67 6.88 -7.98 8.55
C CYS A 67 5.95 -8.83 7.70
N ALA A 68 5.43 -9.93 8.26
CA ALA A 68 4.49 -10.80 7.56
C ALA A 68 3.21 -10.06 7.13
N ALA A 69 2.67 -9.18 7.99
CA ALA A 69 1.51 -8.38 7.63
C ALA A 69 1.80 -7.44 6.45
N VAL A 70 2.96 -6.78 6.44
CA VAL A 70 3.38 -5.89 5.33
C VAL A 70 3.64 -6.67 4.04
N ASP A 71 4.28 -7.83 4.13
CA ASP A 71 4.55 -8.70 2.97
C ASP A 71 3.23 -9.20 2.35
N ILE A 72 2.24 -9.58 3.18
CA ILE A 72 0.91 -9.94 2.70
C ILE A 72 0.21 -8.75 2.03
N MET A 73 0.28 -7.54 2.61
CA MET A 73 -0.28 -6.34 1.99
C MET A 73 0.33 -6.10 0.61
N ARG A 74 1.65 -6.23 0.47
CA ARG A 74 2.36 -6.08 -0.81
C ARG A 74 1.92 -7.13 -1.83
N HIS A 75 1.88 -8.40 -1.43
CA HIS A 75 1.46 -9.45 -2.35
C HIS A 75 0.00 -9.32 -2.79
N LEU A 76 -0.86 -8.78 -1.93
CA LEU A 76 -2.24 -8.50 -2.30
C LEU A 76 -2.36 -7.23 -3.14
N SER A 77 -1.57 -6.18 -2.87
CA SER A 77 -1.60 -4.95 -3.66
C SER A 77 -1.28 -5.23 -5.12
N ASP A 78 -0.30 -6.09 -5.39
CA ASP A 78 0.10 -6.49 -6.75
C ASP A 78 -1.00 -7.22 -7.53
N ARG A 79 -1.99 -7.81 -6.84
CA ARG A 79 -2.98 -8.73 -7.44
C ARG A 79 -4.43 -8.28 -7.28
N VAL A 80 -4.70 -7.33 -6.40
CA VAL A 80 -6.05 -6.90 -6.02
C VAL A 80 -6.12 -5.37 -6.06
N GLU A 81 -6.58 -4.84 -7.20
CA GLU A 81 -6.71 -3.39 -7.42
C GLU A 81 -7.62 -2.73 -6.38
N ALA A 82 -8.71 -3.40 -5.97
CA ALA A 82 -9.67 -2.88 -4.99
C ALA A 82 -9.24 -3.04 -3.51
N LEU A 83 -8.00 -3.47 -3.24
CA LEU A 83 -7.51 -3.68 -1.88
C LEU A 83 -7.64 -2.44 -0.98
N PRO A 84 -7.29 -1.21 -1.43
CA PRO A 84 -7.47 -0.01 -0.62
C PRO A 84 -8.91 0.20 -0.15
N LEU A 85 -9.89 -0.07 -1.03
CA LEU A 85 -11.31 0.05 -0.71
C LEU A 85 -11.75 -1.03 0.27
N ALA A 86 -11.24 -2.25 0.12
CA ALA A 86 -11.57 -3.36 1.01
C ALA A 86 -11.00 -3.19 2.43
N LEU A 87 -9.88 -2.50 2.58
CA LEU A 87 -9.34 -2.14 3.90
C LEU A 87 -10.15 -1.03 4.59
N GLY A 88 -10.94 -0.27 3.81
CA GLY A 88 -11.84 0.78 4.29
C GLY A 88 -11.10 2.01 4.83
N ASP A 89 -11.82 2.86 5.54
CA ASP A 89 -11.36 4.16 6.06
C ASP A 89 -11.54 4.31 7.60
N GLY A 90 -11.99 3.24 8.26
CA GLY A 90 -12.29 3.20 9.69
C GLY A 90 -11.06 3.03 10.60
N ALA A 91 -11.33 2.69 11.87
CA ALA A 91 -10.28 2.47 12.87
C ALA A 91 -9.21 1.42 12.47
N PRO A 92 -9.57 0.29 11.82
CA PRO A 92 -8.60 -0.65 11.25
C PRO A 92 -7.63 0.00 10.26
N ALA A 93 -8.15 0.78 9.31
CA ALA A 93 -7.37 1.44 8.27
C ALA A 93 -6.36 2.43 8.88
N ARG A 94 -6.83 3.27 9.82
CA ARG A 94 -5.95 4.21 10.55
C ARG A 94 -4.83 3.48 11.28
N ARG A 95 -5.11 2.32 11.88
CA ARG A 95 -4.10 1.54 12.60
C ARG A 95 -3.06 0.92 11.66
N ILE A 96 -3.48 0.47 10.47
CA ILE A 96 -2.58 -0.03 9.43
C ILE A 96 -1.64 1.09 8.98
N VAL A 97 -2.22 2.23 8.61
CA VAL A 97 -1.51 3.44 8.15
C VAL A 97 -0.49 3.90 9.20
N ASN A 98 -0.92 4.05 10.45
CA ASN A 98 -0.04 4.45 11.55
C ASN A 98 1.05 3.42 11.86
N GLY A 99 0.74 2.12 11.72
CA GLY A 99 1.73 1.05 11.89
C GLY A 99 2.86 1.11 10.87
N CYS A 100 2.51 1.34 9.59
CA CYS A 100 3.48 1.55 8.52
C CYS A 100 4.28 2.86 8.70
N ALA A 101 3.61 3.94 9.13
CA ALA A 101 4.27 5.21 9.41
C ALA A 101 5.28 5.09 10.56
N ALA A 102 4.90 4.40 11.64
CA ALA A 102 5.78 4.12 12.77
C ALA A 102 6.97 3.25 12.36
N ALA A 103 6.75 2.20 11.54
CA ALA A 103 7.83 1.38 11.01
C ALA A 103 8.85 2.21 10.21
N MET A 104 8.40 3.13 9.36
CA MET A 104 9.30 4.03 8.64
C MET A 104 10.01 5.02 9.58
N ALA A 105 9.30 5.60 10.56
CA ALA A 105 9.92 6.48 11.54
C ALA A 105 11.00 5.77 12.35
N GLU A 106 10.75 4.52 12.77
CA GLU A 106 11.71 3.65 13.45
C GLU A 106 12.95 3.39 12.58
N ALA A 107 12.75 3.06 11.30
CA ALA A 107 13.84 2.77 10.37
C ALA A 107 14.69 4.00 10.03
N VAL A 108 14.06 5.17 9.86
CA VAL A 108 14.75 6.43 9.52
C VAL A 108 15.44 7.05 10.73
N GLY A 109 14.86 6.89 11.93
CA GLY A 109 15.40 7.44 13.16
C GLY A 109 16.60 6.68 13.74
N ARG A 110 16.95 5.52 13.17
CA ARG A 110 18.04 4.65 13.62
C ARG A 110 19.22 4.69 12.66
N PRO A 111 20.45 4.49 13.16
CA PRO A 111 21.62 4.31 12.29
C PRO A 111 21.43 3.08 11.41
N VAL A 112 21.99 3.13 10.20
CA VAL A 112 22.00 1.98 9.29
C VAL A 112 22.73 0.82 9.98
N PRO A 113 22.16 -0.40 10.04
CA PRO A 113 22.80 -1.51 10.74
C PRO A 113 24.16 -1.82 10.13
N SER A 114 25.19 -1.90 10.96
CA SER A 114 26.47 -2.52 10.59
C SER A 114 26.37 -4.04 10.71
N ALA A 115 27.37 -4.78 10.21
CA ALA A 115 27.42 -6.24 10.37
C ALA A 115 27.40 -6.71 11.84
N ASP A 116 27.75 -5.80 12.77
CA ASP A 116 27.74 -6.01 14.22
C ASP A 116 26.58 -5.28 14.94
N GLY A 117 25.58 -4.80 14.17
CA GLY A 117 24.44 -4.05 14.70
C GLY A 117 23.58 -4.85 15.66
N ALA A 118 22.90 -4.17 16.58
CA ALA A 118 21.95 -4.83 17.48
C ALA A 118 20.75 -5.38 16.68
N ASP A 119 20.27 -6.57 17.04
CA ASP A 119 19.14 -7.25 16.39
C ASP A 119 17.92 -6.33 16.19
N ALA A 120 17.64 -5.45 17.18
CA ALA A 120 16.53 -4.51 17.12
C ALA A 120 16.67 -3.41 16.05
N ASP A 121 17.89 -2.98 15.73
CA ASP A 121 18.14 -1.98 14.68
C ASP A 121 18.01 -2.63 13.30
N VAL A 122 18.52 -3.86 13.17
CA VAL A 122 18.36 -4.71 11.97
C VAL A 122 16.89 -4.97 11.67
N ASP A 123 16.13 -5.32 12.70
CA ASP A 123 14.68 -5.58 12.61
C ASP A 123 13.88 -4.35 12.18
N ALA A 124 14.13 -3.19 12.80
CA ALA A 124 13.48 -1.94 12.42
C ALA A 124 13.79 -1.55 10.97
N TYR A 125 15.06 -1.68 10.56
CA TYR A 125 15.50 -1.42 9.20
C TYR A 125 14.80 -2.35 8.19
N HIS A 126 14.77 -3.66 8.45
CA HIS A 126 14.10 -4.63 7.59
C HIS A 126 12.59 -4.44 7.49
N LEU A 127 11.94 -3.99 8.56
CA LEU A 127 10.52 -3.66 8.51
C LEU A 127 10.28 -2.39 7.67
N GLY A 128 11.12 -1.36 7.84
CA GLY A 128 11.06 -0.15 7.01
C GLY A 128 11.24 -0.45 5.52
N LEU A 129 12.21 -1.31 5.17
CA LEU A 129 12.41 -1.73 3.78
C LEU A 129 11.18 -2.41 3.17
N ARG A 130 10.43 -3.20 3.95
CA ARG A 130 9.19 -3.83 3.46
C ARG A 130 8.10 -2.81 3.18
N VAL A 131 7.94 -1.82 4.06
CA VAL A 131 6.98 -0.72 3.86
C VAL A 131 7.36 0.10 2.63
N LEU A 132 8.64 0.42 2.47
CA LEU A 132 9.14 1.11 1.27
C LEU A 132 8.88 0.28 0.00
N SER A 133 9.14 -1.02 0.04
CA SER A 133 8.91 -1.91 -1.10
C SER A 133 7.41 -2.00 -1.48
N LEU A 134 6.52 -2.03 -0.49
CA LEU A 134 5.07 -1.93 -0.70
C LEU A 134 4.70 -0.60 -1.37
N MET A 135 5.22 0.52 -0.89
CA MET A 135 4.97 1.84 -1.50
C MET A 135 5.48 1.92 -2.94
N GLN A 136 6.66 1.38 -3.21
CA GLN A 136 7.25 1.36 -4.55
C GLN A 136 6.43 0.51 -5.53
N SER A 137 5.99 -0.68 -5.14
CA SER A 137 5.15 -1.50 -6.02
C SER A 137 3.79 -0.82 -6.26
N ALA A 138 3.18 -0.25 -5.22
CA ALA A 138 1.91 0.45 -5.33
C ALA A 138 1.99 1.73 -6.19
N ALA A 139 3.12 2.43 -6.21
CA ALA A 139 3.33 3.63 -7.03
C ALA A 139 3.23 3.35 -8.55
N LEU A 140 3.47 2.11 -8.96
CA LEU A 140 3.38 1.68 -10.37
C LEU A 140 1.94 1.29 -10.78
N GLN A 141 0.98 1.35 -9.85
CA GLN A 141 -0.39 0.91 -10.06
C GLN A 141 -1.33 2.09 -10.31
N PRO A 142 -2.43 1.90 -11.08
CA PRO A 142 -3.43 2.94 -11.26
C PRO A 142 -4.08 3.35 -9.92
N ALA A 143 -4.41 4.62 -9.78
CA ALA A 143 -5.14 5.13 -8.61
C ALA A 143 -6.63 4.72 -8.68
N PRO A 144 -7.30 4.50 -7.54
CA PRO A 144 -6.77 4.44 -6.16
C PRO A 144 -5.96 3.16 -5.90
N ASN A 145 -4.81 3.28 -5.23
CA ASN A 145 -3.91 2.17 -4.92
C ASN A 145 -3.41 2.21 -3.47
N MET A 146 -2.60 1.23 -3.07
CA MET A 146 -2.09 1.14 -1.70
C MET A 146 -1.19 2.31 -1.29
N LEU A 147 -0.56 3.03 -2.22
CA LEU A 147 0.20 4.24 -1.88
C LEU A 147 -0.75 5.31 -1.34
N HIS A 148 -1.88 5.57 -2.01
CA HIS A 148 -2.88 6.53 -1.55
C HIS A 148 -3.44 6.15 -0.17
N PHE A 149 -3.74 4.86 0.03
CA PHE A 149 -4.19 4.35 1.32
C PHE A 149 -3.15 4.59 2.43
N LEU A 150 -1.88 4.25 2.19
CA LEU A 150 -0.80 4.43 3.17
C LEU A 150 -0.50 5.90 3.48
N LEU A 151 -0.79 6.79 2.53
CA LEU A 151 -0.75 8.25 2.73
C LEU A 151 -1.98 8.79 3.47
N GLY A 152 -2.87 7.91 3.93
CA GLY A 152 -4.04 8.27 4.72
C GLY A 152 -5.18 8.87 3.89
N CYS A 153 -5.10 8.79 2.56
CA CYS A 153 -6.18 9.24 1.70
C CYS A 153 -7.40 8.31 1.83
N GLN A 154 -8.59 8.88 1.74
CA GLN A 154 -9.81 8.07 1.65
C GLN A 154 -9.95 7.57 0.21
N CYS A 155 -9.90 6.25 0.03
CA CYS A 155 -10.00 5.62 -1.28
C CYS A 155 -11.46 5.20 -1.51
N SER A 156 -12.05 5.69 -2.59
CA SER A 156 -13.40 5.32 -3.00
C SER A 156 -13.41 4.89 -4.46
N VAL A 157 -14.57 4.40 -4.93
CA VAL A 157 -14.74 4.06 -6.36
C VAL A 157 -14.67 5.32 -7.23
N ASP A 158 -15.07 6.47 -6.68
CA ASP A 158 -15.15 7.74 -7.39
C ASP A 158 -13.82 8.51 -7.40
N GLY A 159 -12.84 8.09 -6.59
CA GLY A 159 -11.51 8.70 -6.57
C GLY A 159 -10.80 8.61 -5.22
N VAL A 160 -9.93 9.58 -4.98
CA VAL A 160 -9.09 9.66 -3.78
C VAL A 160 -9.31 11.02 -3.12
N ASP A 161 -9.78 11.03 -1.87
CA ASP A 161 -9.87 12.24 -1.06
C ASP A 161 -8.65 12.38 -0.16
N MET A 162 -8.14 13.61 -0.08
CA MET A 162 -6.92 13.89 0.67
C MET A 162 -7.09 13.66 2.18
N PRO A 163 -6.03 13.20 2.88
CA PRO A 163 -6.04 13.07 4.33
C PRO A 163 -6.29 14.42 5.01
N ASP A 164 -6.91 14.37 6.19
CA ASP A 164 -7.04 15.56 7.03
C ASP A 164 -5.68 16.11 7.48
N ALA A 165 -5.63 17.39 7.84
CA ALA A 165 -4.37 18.06 8.21
C ALA A 165 -3.69 17.48 9.47
N ALA A 166 -4.44 16.79 10.34
CA ALA A 166 -3.89 16.13 11.52
C ALA A 166 -3.22 14.79 11.15
N ALA A 167 -3.83 14.03 10.24
CA ALA A 167 -3.28 12.80 9.67
C ALA A 167 -1.99 13.09 8.91
N VAL A 168 -1.92 14.18 8.13
CA VAL A 168 -0.71 14.59 7.40
C VAL A 168 0.51 14.73 8.30
N ARG A 169 0.36 15.26 9.53
CA ARG A 169 1.49 15.43 10.46
C ARG A 169 2.03 14.10 10.96
N GLN A 170 1.16 13.11 11.17
CA GLN A 170 1.54 11.77 11.63
C GLN A 170 2.20 10.95 10.52
N LEU A 171 1.98 11.34 9.26
CA LEU A 171 2.45 10.64 8.06
C LEU A 171 3.66 11.29 7.40
N ALA A 172 4.28 12.28 8.04
CA ALA A 172 5.42 13.00 7.48
C ALA A 172 6.55 12.09 6.94
N PRO A 173 6.94 10.98 7.60
CA PRO A 173 7.95 10.06 7.06
C PRO A 173 7.49 9.38 5.75
N LEU A 174 6.25 8.94 5.67
CA LEU A 174 5.69 8.30 4.47
C LEU A 174 5.53 9.32 3.33
N LEU A 175 5.14 10.56 3.63
CA LEU A 175 5.02 11.62 2.63
C LEU A 175 6.37 11.99 2.01
N GLN A 176 7.42 12.14 2.83
CA GLN A 176 8.77 12.41 2.33
C GLN A 176 9.31 11.28 1.43
N LEU A 177 9.00 10.03 1.78
CA LEU A 177 9.39 8.88 0.98
C LEU A 177 8.57 8.76 -0.30
N ALA A 178 7.28 9.07 -0.26
CA ALA A 178 6.44 9.05 -1.44
C ALA A 178 6.92 10.05 -2.49
N GLU A 179 7.33 11.26 -2.09
CA GLU A 179 7.98 12.23 -2.99
C GLU A 179 9.21 11.60 -3.68
N LEU A 180 10.08 10.96 -2.90
CA LEU A 180 11.29 10.30 -3.42
C LEU A 180 11.01 9.10 -4.34
N VAL A 181 10.00 8.30 -4.03
CA VAL A 181 9.59 7.12 -4.82
C VAL A 181 8.97 7.54 -6.16
N CYS A 182 8.16 8.60 -6.15
CA CYS A 182 7.58 9.16 -7.37
C CYS A 182 8.64 9.80 -8.27
N ASP A 183 9.64 10.49 -7.70
CA ASP A 183 10.72 11.13 -8.47
C ASP A 183 11.70 10.11 -9.09
N THR A 184 11.85 8.93 -8.48
CA THR A 184 12.82 7.91 -8.92
C THR A 184 12.25 6.87 -9.89
N SER A 185 10.95 6.90 -10.17
CA SER A 185 10.30 6.02 -11.13
C SER A 185 10.27 6.69 -12.52
N PRO A 186 11.16 6.32 -13.48
CA PRO A 186 11.36 7.07 -14.72
C PRO A 186 10.23 6.91 -15.77
N GLY A 187 9.06 6.40 -15.38
CA GLY A 187 7.95 6.08 -16.29
C GLY A 187 6.75 7.02 -16.25
N VAL A 188 6.71 8.00 -15.34
CA VAL A 188 5.47 8.77 -15.07
C VAL A 188 5.56 10.24 -15.50
N LEU A 189 6.75 10.77 -15.84
CA LEU A 189 6.94 12.18 -16.24
C LEU A 189 7.60 12.36 -17.62
N GLY A 190 7.66 11.31 -18.44
CA GLY A 190 8.28 11.33 -19.78
C GLY A 190 7.28 11.11 -20.91
N GLY A 191 6.31 12.02 -21.06
CA GLY A 191 5.47 12.11 -22.25
C GLY A 191 5.66 13.46 -22.92
N GLY A 192 6.74 13.60 -23.68
CA GLY A 192 6.92 14.64 -24.70
C GLY A 192 6.62 14.09 -26.08
#